data_AF-A0A2J8T6E5-F1
#
_entry.id   AF-A0A2J8T6E5-F1
#
_cell.length_a   1.000
_cell.length_b   1.000
_cell.length_c   1.000
_cell.angle_alpha   90.00
_cell.angle_beta   90.00
_cell.angle_gamma   90.00
#
_symmetry.space_group_name_H-M   'P 1'
#
loop_
_entity.id
_entity.type
_entity.pdbx_description
1 polymer ?
#
loop_
_entity_poly.entity_id
_entity_poly.type
_entity_poly.pdbx_seq_one_letter_code
_entity_poly.pdbx_strand_id
1 'polypeptide(L)'
;MDSKASVSKKKRMCVKLLPLGAADTAVFDVRLSGKTKTVPGYLRIGDMGGFAIWCKKAKAPRPVPKPRGLSRDMQGLSLDAASQPSKGGLLERTPSRLGSRASTLRRNDSIYEASSLYGIS
;
A
#
# COMPACT_ATOMS: atom_id res chain seq x y z
N MET A 1 0.45 28.37 22.89
CA MET A 1 0.66 28.13 24.34
C MET A 1 1.67 27.00 24.47
N ASP A 2 2.95 27.33 24.64
CA ASP A 2 3.95 26.34 25.03
C ASP A 2 3.97 26.26 26.55
N SER A 3 3.04 25.49 27.11
CA SER A 3 3.09 25.13 28.53
C SER A 3 4.32 24.24 28.74
N LYS A 4 5.46 24.87 29.04
CA LYS A 4 6.69 24.20 29.48
C LYS A 4 6.47 23.66 30.89
N ALA A 5 5.63 22.64 31.00
CA ALA A 5 5.42 21.92 32.25
C ALA A 5 6.72 21.22 32.64
N SER A 6 7.11 21.37 33.91
CA SER A 6 8.28 20.71 34.47
C SER A 6 8.07 19.18 34.44
N VAL A 7 8.85 18.48 33.63
CA VAL A 7 8.90 17.01 33.63
C VAL A 7 9.51 16.56 34.96
N SER A 8 8.97 15.47 35.54
CA SER A 8 9.55 14.89 36.77
C SER A 8 11.04 14.64 36.60
N LYS A 9 11.86 15.11 37.55
CA LYS A 9 13.32 14.94 37.51
C LYS A 9 13.77 13.48 37.66
N LYS A 10 12.89 12.57 38.16
CA LYS A 10 13.26 11.18 38.48
C LYS A 10 13.00 10.19 37.34
N LYS A 11 11.84 10.26 36.69
CA LYS A 11 11.46 9.37 35.58
C LYS A 11 10.95 10.20 34.40
N ARG A 12 11.30 9.79 33.18
CA ARG A 12 10.84 10.41 31.93
C ARG A 12 10.20 9.37 31.03
N MET A 13 9.13 9.76 30.33
CA MET A 13 8.55 8.95 29.26
C MET A 13 9.25 9.32 27.95
N CYS A 14 9.87 8.34 27.30
CA CYS A 14 10.52 8.51 26.02
C CYS A 14 9.65 7.89 24.92
N VAL A 15 9.53 8.58 23.78
CA VAL A 15 8.78 8.11 22.62
C VAL A 15 9.72 8.05 21.42
N LYS A 16 9.64 6.95 20.67
CA LYS A 16 10.36 6.81 19.39
C LYS A 16 9.38 7.09 18.25
N LEU A 17 9.65 8.14 17.49
CA LEU A 17 8.93 8.43 16.25
C LEU A 17 9.66 7.77 15.09
N LEU A 18 8.90 7.15 14.19
CA LEU A 18 9.41 6.55 12.96
C LEU A 18 8.40 6.83 11.83
N PRO A 19 8.85 7.00 10.58
CA PRO A 19 7.94 7.11 9.44
C PRO A 19 7.02 5.89 9.34
N LEU A 20 5.80 6.11 8.89
CA LEU A 20 4.75 5.09 8.87
C LEU A 20 5.13 3.85 8.04
N GLY A 21 5.87 4.03 6.94
CA GLY A 21 6.33 2.93 6.09
C GLY A 21 7.52 2.14 6.63
N ALA A 22 8.14 2.56 7.73
CA ALA A 22 9.34 1.94 8.30
C ALA A 22 9.07 1.11 9.57
N ALA A 23 7.82 1.09 10.07
CA ALA A 23 7.41 0.29 11.20
C ALA A 23 6.28 -0.67 10.82
N ASP A 24 6.38 -1.93 11.25
CA ASP A 24 5.26 -2.88 11.12
C ASP A 24 4.14 -2.62 12.14
N THR A 25 4.50 -2.07 13.30
CA THR A 25 3.60 -1.85 14.44
C THR A 25 3.77 -0.44 14.98
N ALA A 26 2.67 0.22 15.30
CA ALA A 26 2.63 1.55 15.91
C ALA A 26 1.86 1.53 17.24
N VAL A 27 2.08 2.53 18.08
CA VAL A 27 1.27 2.78 19.29
C VAL A 27 0.06 3.61 18.88
N PHE A 28 -1.14 3.13 19.19
CA PHE A 28 -2.42 3.76 18.82
C PHE A 28 -3.11 4.46 19.98
N ASP A 29 -2.85 4.02 21.21
CA ASP A 29 -3.40 4.64 22.41
C ASP A 29 -2.44 4.48 23.59
N VAL A 30 -2.45 5.48 24.47
CA VAL A 30 -1.72 5.50 25.74
C VAL A 30 -2.70 5.83 26.86
N ARG A 31 -2.81 4.94 27.85
CA ARG A 31 -3.76 5.07 28.95
C ARG A 31 -3.06 5.05 30.30
N LEU A 32 -3.60 5.83 31.24
CA LEU A 32 -3.20 5.82 32.64
C LEU A 32 -4.25 5.10 33.49
N SER A 33 -3.79 4.33 34.47
CA SER A 33 -4.66 3.73 35.50
C SER A 33 -4.00 3.79 36.87
N GLY A 34 -4.75 3.48 37.93
CA GLY A 34 -4.18 3.23 39.25
C GLY A 34 -3.23 2.01 39.21
N LYS A 35 -2.18 2.01 40.05
CA LYS A 35 -1.09 1.00 39.97
C LYS A 35 -1.54 -0.46 40.03
N THR A 36 -2.66 -0.72 40.69
CA THR A 36 -3.23 -2.06 40.91
C THR A 36 -4.30 -2.43 39.89
N LYS A 37 -4.73 -1.48 39.05
CA LYS A 37 -5.77 -1.71 38.04
C LYS A 37 -5.14 -2.23 36.75
N THR A 38 -5.63 -3.36 36.27
CA THR A 38 -5.26 -3.92 34.97
C THR A 38 -6.15 -3.34 33.86
N VAL A 39 -5.60 -3.22 32.65
CA VAL A 39 -6.34 -2.71 31.48
C VAL A 39 -6.31 -3.79 30.39
N PRO A 40 -7.42 -4.53 30.17
CA PRO A 40 -7.48 -5.56 29.14
C PRO A 40 -7.19 -5.02 27.74
N GLY A 41 -6.38 -5.74 26.96
CA GLY A 41 -6.00 -5.35 25.60
C GLY A 41 -4.92 -4.27 25.50
N TYR A 42 -4.32 -3.86 26.62
CA TYR A 42 -3.20 -2.93 26.67
C TYR A 42 -1.98 -3.58 27.31
N LEU A 43 -0.80 -3.17 26.86
CA LEU A 43 0.49 -3.57 27.41
C LEU A 43 0.95 -2.55 28.46
N ARG A 44 1.29 -3.00 29.67
CA ARG A 44 1.89 -2.14 30.70
C ARG A 44 3.32 -1.79 30.32
N ILE A 45 3.63 -0.50 30.22
CA ILE A 45 4.98 -0.02 29.92
C ILE A 45 5.75 0.34 31.21
N GLY A 46 5.06 0.83 32.23
CA GLY A 46 5.72 1.21 33.48
C GLY A 46 4.81 1.98 34.43
N ASP A 47 5.43 2.71 35.35
CA ASP A 47 4.75 3.56 36.32
C ASP A 47 5.42 4.93 36.44
N MET A 48 4.60 5.98 36.57
CA MET A 48 5.07 7.34 36.79
C MET A 48 4.05 8.12 37.61
N GLY A 49 4.52 8.88 38.61
CA GLY A 49 3.67 9.78 39.39
C GLY A 49 2.50 9.11 40.13
N GLY A 50 2.62 7.82 40.49
CA GLY A 50 1.53 7.10 41.16
C GLY A 50 0.62 6.30 40.23
N PHE A 51 0.80 6.38 38.91
CA PHE A 51 -0.05 5.72 37.92
C PHE A 51 0.71 4.64 37.16
N ALA A 52 0.00 3.60 36.72
CA ALA A 52 0.50 2.66 35.71
C ALA A 52 0.23 3.23 34.32
N ILE A 53 1.24 3.15 33.44
CA ILE A 53 1.20 3.59 32.06
C ILE A 53 1.01 2.35 31.17
N TRP A 54 0.02 2.43 30.28
CA TRP A 54 -0.37 1.36 29.37
C TRP A 54 -0.36 1.86 27.94
N CYS A 55 -0.04 0.98 26.98
CA CYS A 55 -0.15 1.29 25.56
C CYS A 55 -0.92 0.21 24.81
N LYS A 56 -1.62 0.60 23.75
CA LYS A 56 -2.16 -0.33 22.75
C LYS A 56 -1.32 -0.22 21.48
N LYS A 57 -0.78 -1.36 21.05
CA LYS A 57 -0.03 -1.47 19.80
C LYS A 57 -0.88 -2.19 18.77
N ALA A 58 -0.83 -1.73 17.53
CA ALA A 58 -1.45 -2.42 16.41
C ALA A 58 -0.59 -2.26 15.15
N LYS A 59 -0.96 -2.97 14.09
CA LYS A 59 -0.26 -2.89 12.81
C LYS A 59 -0.29 -1.45 12.28
N ALA A 60 0.86 -0.95 11.85
CA ALA A 60 0.94 0.37 11.25
C ALA A 60 0.10 0.43 9.97
N PRO A 61 -0.72 1.48 9.76
CA PRO A 61 -1.44 1.64 8.49
C PRO A 61 -0.45 1.72 7.34
N ARG A 62 -0.67 0.96 6.28
CA ARG A 62 0.17 1.05 5.09
C ARG A 62 -0.41 2.09 4.15
N PRO A 63 0.41 3.03 3.62
CA PRO A 63 -0.03 3.93 2.57
C PRO A 63 -0.55 3.10 1.39
N VAL A 64 -1.83 3.25 1.07
CA VAL A 64 -2.37 2.72 -0.18
C VAL A 64 -2.20 3.83 -1.22
N PRO A 65 -1.53 3.59 -2.35
CA PRO A 65 -1.42 4.60 -3.39
C PRO A 65 -2.83 5.00 -3.83
N LYS A 66 -3.06 6.31 -3.98
CA LYS A 66 -4.32 6.84 -4.48
C LYS A 66 -4.64 6.12 -5.80
N PRO A 67 -5.84 5.53 -5.97
CA PRO A 67 -6.24 4.94 -7.23
C PRO A 67 -6.08 5.99 -8.32
N ARG A 68 -5.17 5.73 -9.27
CA ARG A 68 -5.11 6.52 -10.49
C ARG A 68 -6.24 5.99 -11.36
N GLY A 69 -7.18 6.85 -11.74
CA GLY A 69 -8.18 6.48 -12.73
C GLY A 69 -7.44 6.04 -13.99
N LEU A 70 -7.49 4.75 -14.30
CA LEU A 70 -6.99 4.25 -15.57
C LEU A 70 -7.95 4.78 -16.64
N SER A 71 -7.43 5.39 -17.71
CA SER A 71 -8.26 5.75 -18.86
C SER A 71 -9.01 4.50 -19.34
N ARG A 72 -10.25 4.66 -19.79
CA ARG A 72 -11.09 3.57 -20.33
C ARG A 72 -10.36 2.79 -21.43
N ASP A 73 -9.50 3.45 -22.17
CA ASP A 73 -8.70 2.85 -23.25
C ASP A 73 -7.64 1.87 -22.72
N MET A 74 -7.09 2.12 -21.52
CA MET A 74 -6.12 1.24 -20.86
C MET A 74 -6.77 0.01 -20.22
N GLN A 75 -8.07 0.06 -19.90
CA GLN A 75 -8.80 -1.11 -19.42
C GLN A 75 -8.98 -2.16 -20.52
N GLY A 76 -9.11 -1.73 -21.77
CA GLY A 76 -9.18 -2.63 -22.94
C GLY A 76 -7.86 -3.35 -23.25
N LEU A 77 -6.75 -2.93 -22.63
CA LEU A 77 -5.43 -3.55 -22.76
C LEU A 77 -5.08 -4.46 -21.56
N SER A 78 -5.97 -4.56 -20.56
CA SER A 78 -5.75 -5.42 -19.39
C SER A 78 -5.85 -6.89 -19.80
N LEU A 79 -4.78 -7.65 -19.59
CA LEU A 79 -4.75 -9.11 -19.81
C LEU A 79 -5.40 -9.88 -18.64
N ASP A 80 -5.91 -9.20 -17.62
CA ASP A 80 -6.62 -9.85 -16.52
C ASP A 80 -7.91 -10.47 -17.08
N ALA A 81 -7.97 -11.79 -17.08
CA ALA A 81 -9.06 -12.55 -17.70
C ALA A 81 -10.38 -12.08 -17.08
N ALA A 82 -11.24 -11.54 -17.93
CA ALA A 82 -12.55 -11.02 -17.57
C ALA A 82 -13.19 -11.85 -16.46
N SER A 83 -13.41 -11.23 -15.29
CA SER A 83 -14.24 -11.78 -14.24
C SER A 83 -15.64 -12.01 -14.81
N GLN A 84 -15.89 -13.24 -15.24
CA GLN A 84 -17.19 -13.70 -15.74
C GLN A 84 -18.26 -13.49 -14.66
N PRO A 85 -19.35 -12.76 -14.94
CA PRO A 85 -20.57 -12.93 -14.18
C PRO A 85 -21.22 -14.25 -14.61
N SER A 86 -21.33 -15.16 -13.66
CA SER A 86 -21.99 -16.46 -13.82
C SER A 86 -23.48 -16.31 -14.14
N LYS A 87 -23.90 -17.01 -15.21
CA LYS A 87 -25.22 -17.59 -15.53
C LYS A 87 -26.42 -16.66 -15.79
N GLY A 88 -26.97 -16.79 -17.00
CA GLY A 88 -28.39 -16.52 -17.29
C GLY A 88 -28.76 -16.52 -18.78
N GLY A 89 -29.15 -17.69 -19.31
CA GLY A 89 -30.24 -17.85 -20.30
C GLY A 89 -30.04 -17.45 -21.79
N LEU A 90 -29.84 -18.48 -22.62
CA LEU A 90 -30.66 -18.83 -23.81
C LEU A 90 -30.68 -17.94 -25.09
N LEU A 91 -30.14 -18.56 -26.16
CA LEU A 91 -30.48 -18.56 -27.60
C LEU A 91 -29.94 -17.51 -28.60
N GLU A 92 -29.41 -18.11 -29.69
CA GLU A 92 -29.46 -17.69 -31.10
C GLU A 92 -28.57 -16.53 -31.55
N ARG A 93 -27.36 -16.86 -32.01
CA ARG A 93 -26.90 -16.38 -33.33
C ARG A 93 -25.77 -17.23 -33.92
N THR A 94 -26.09 -17.88 -35.03
CA THR A 94 -25.23 -18.64 -35.95
C THR A 94 -23.97 -17.87 -36.35
N PRO A 95 -22.75 -18.46 -36.31
CA PRO A 95 -21.60 -17.88 -36.99
C PRO A 95 -21.57 -18.39 -38.44
N SER A 96 -21.90 -17.51 -39.38
CA SER A 96 -21.60 -17.70 -40.80
C SER A 96 -20.07 -17.79 -40.98
N ARG A 97 -19.64 -18.86 -41.66
CA ARG A 97 -18.28 -19.04 -42.15
C ARG A 97 -17.95 -17.89 -43.12
N LEU A 98 -16.94 -17.09 -42.80
CA LEU A 98 -16.18 -16.36 -43.82
C LEU A 98 -14.70 -16.51 -43.50
N GLY A 99 -14.03 -17.32 -44.31
CA GLY A 99 -12.59 -17.46 -44.28
C GLY A 99 -11.91 -16.18 -44.72
N SER A 100 -10.77 -15.87 -44.11
CA SER A 100 -9.78 -15.01 -44.73
C SER A 100 -8.39 -15.58 -44.49
N ARG A 101 -7.70 -15.85 -45.59
CA ARG A 101 -6.40 -16.51 -45.67
C ARG A 101 -5.29 -15.53 -45.27
N ALA A 102 -4.33 -16.07 -44.51
CA ALA A 102 -2.92 -15.70 -44.37
C ALA A 102 -2.49 -14.26 -44.69
N SER A 103 -2.00 -13.54 -43.66
CA SER A 103 -1.02 -12.46 -43.84
C SER A 103 0.33 -12.94 -43.30
N THR A 104 1.29 -13.13 -44.21
CA THR A 104 2.68 -13.40 -43.84
C THR A 104 3.38 -12.06 -43.63
N LEU A 105 3.60 -11.68 -42.36
CA LEU A 105 4.41 -10.50 -42.06
C LEU A 105 5.86 -10.81 -42.44
N ARG A 106 6.26 -10.38 -43.63
CA ARG A 106 7.64 -10.40 -44.10
C ARG A 106 8.45 -9.49 -43.18
N ARG A 107 9.48 -10.07 -42.55
CA ARG A 107 10.53 -9.36 -41.83
C ARG A 107 11.18 -8.36 -42.77
N ASN A 108 11.40 -7.14 -42.30
CA ASN A 108 12.32 -6.21 -42.92
C ASN A 108 13.31 -5.77 -41.83
N ASP A 109 14.41 -6.52 -41.74
CA ASP A 109 15.57 -6.18 -40.93
C ASP A 109 16.42 -5.18 -41.74
N SER A 110 16.22 -3.88 -41.52
CA SER A 110 17.16 -2.85 -41.97
C SER A 110 18.09 -2.49 -40.82
N ILE A 111 19.02 -3.42 -40.55
CA ILE A 111 20.21 -3.17 -39.74
C ILE A 111 21.20 -2.43 -40.66
N TYR A 112 21.04 -1.11 -40.77
CA TYR A 112 22.08 -0.26 -41.33
C TYR A 112 22.13 1.05 -40.54
N GLU A 113 23.17 1.15 -39.73
CA GLU A 113 24.04 2.31 -39.69
C GLU A 113 23.52 3.62 -39.11
N ALA A 114 23.55 3.67 -37.78
CA ALA A 114 23.73 4.93 -37.03
C ALA A 114 24.90 4.83 -36.04
N SER A 115 25.98 4.14 -36.43
CA SER A 115 27.29 4.17 -35.76
C SER A 115 28.06 5.41 -36.19
N SER A 116 27.69 6.58 -35.66
CA SER A 116 28.55 7.76 -35.46
C SER A 116 27.69 9.02 -35.30
N LEU A 117 27.23 9.32 -34.09
CA LEU A 117 26.64 10.64 -33.79
C LEU A 117 27.32 11.41 -32.67
N TYR A 118 28.36 10.86 -32.02
CA TYR A 118 29.23 11.65 -31.15
C TYR A 118 30.67 11.14 -31.26
N GLY A 119 31.43 11.72 -32.18
CA GLY A 119 32.89 11.66 -32.15
C GLY A 119 33.37 12.60 -31.05
N ILE A 120 33.91 12.05 -29.97
CA ILE A 120 34.69 12.77 -28.97
C ILE A 120 35.89 11.89 -28.56
N SER A 121 37.03 12.59 -28.45
CA SER A 121 38.45 12.19 -28.44
C SER A 121 38.89 11.16 -27.40
#